data_AF-A0A1F4ZDQ5-F1
#
_entry.id   AF-A0A1F4ZDQ5-F1
#
_cell.length_a   1.000
_cell.length_b   1.000
_cell.length_c   1.000
_cell.angle_alpha   90.00
_cell.angle_beta   90.00
_cell.angle_gamma   90.00
#
_symmetry.space_group_name_H-M   'P 1'
#
loop_
_entity.id
_entity.type
_entity.pdbx_description
1 polymer ?
#
loop_
_entity_poly.entity_id
_entity_poly.type
_entity_poly.pdbx_seq_one_letter_code
_entity_poly.pdbx_strand_id
1 'polypeptide(L)' 'MDKKALHVITFSLAMVGALNWGLVGLFDFNLVEALLGSGSGLARLVYIVVGVSAVYVFATHKNDCKICGEMMAKK' A
#
# COMPACT_ATOMS: atom_id res chain seq x y z
N MET A 1 16.40 -9.51 -6.45
CA MET A 1 15.58 -8.29 -6.56
C MET A 1 16.15 -7.24 -5.63
N ASP A 2 16.36 -6.02 -6.11
CA ASP A 2 16.85 -4.90 -5.31
C ASP A 2 15.84 -4.53 -4.22
N LYS A 3 16.29 -4.37 -2.97
CA LYS A 3 15.42 -3.94 -1.84
C LYS A 3 14.70 -2.62 -2.14
N LYS A 4 15.36 -1.73 -2.89
CA LYS A 4 14.79 -0.47 -3.37
C LYS A 4 13.59 -0.69 -4.28
N ALA A 5 13.68 -1.64 -5.22
CA ALA A 5 12.60 -1.94 -6.15
C ALA A 5 11.37 -2.51 -5.42
N LEU A 6 11.59 -3.41 -4.44
CA LEU A 6 10.49 -3.94 -3.61
C LEU A 6 9.80 -2.85 -2.80
N HIS A 7 10.57 -1.92 -2.21
CA HIS A 7 10.01 -0.78 -1.48
C HIS A 7 9.15 0.10 -2.39
N VAL A 8 9.64 0.46 -3.58
CA VAL A 8 8.90 1.29 -4.54
C VAL A 8 7.59 0.62 -4.97
N ILE A 9 7.63 -0.67 -5.31
CA ILE A 9 6.44 -1.42 -5.75
C ILE A 9 5.41 -1.50 -4.62
N THR A 10 5.83 -1.93 -3.43
CA THR A 10 4.92 -2.11 -2.28
C THR A 10 4.36 -0.79 -1.77
N PHE A 11 5.17 0.28 -1.76
CA PHE A 11 4.71 1.63 -1.41
C PHE A 11 3.69 2.17 -2.42
N SER A 12 3.92 1.96 -3.71
CA SER A 12 2.99 2.39 -4.76
C SER A 12 1.65 1.66 -4.64
N LEU A 13 1.68 0.33 -4.43
CA LEU A 13 0.48 -0.49 -4.21
C LEU A 13 -0.29 -0.06 -2.96
N ALA A 14 0.41 0.20 -1.85
CA ALA A 14 -0.21 0.69 -0.62
C ALA A 14 -0.88 2.06 -0.82
N MET A 15 -0.25 2.96 -1.60
CA MET A 15 -0.81 4.28 -1.90
C MET A 15 -2.05 4.20 -2.78
N VAL A 16 -2.06 3.33 -3.79
CA VAL A 16 -3.25 3.05 -4.61
C VAL A 16 -4.40 2.53 -3.73
N GLY A 17 -4.09 1.64 -2.79
CA GLY A 17 -5.05 1.18 -1.78
C GLY A 17 -5.63 2.32 -0.95
N ALA A 18 -4.78 3.16 -0.37
CA ALA A 18 -5.18 4.29 0.45
C ALA A 18 -6.06 5.29 -0.34
N LEU A 19 -5.71 5.56 -1.60
CA LEU A 19 -6.54 6.37 -2.49
C LEU A 19 -7.90 5.73 -2.73
N ASN A 20 -7.97 4.43 -3.06
CA ASN A 20 -9.25 3.74 -3.26
C ASN A 20 -10.15 3.84 -2.01
N TRP A 21 -9.60 3.59 -0.82
CA TRP A 21 -10.34 3.74 0.43
C TRP A 21 -10.77 5.19 0.71
N GLY A 22 -9.94 6.18 0.34
CA GLY A 22 -10.30 7.59 0.41
C GLY A 22 -11.46 7.95 -0.52
N LEU A 23 -11.48 7.42 -1.74
CA LEU A 23 -12.58 7.64 -2.69
C LEU A 23 -13.88 6.98 -2.20
N VAL A 24 -13.79 5.77 -1.62
CA VAL A 24 -14.94 5.11 -1.00
C VAL A 24 -15.45 5.93 0.18
N GLY A 25 -14.58 6.43 1.06
CA GLY A 25 -15.00 7.22 2.22
C GLY A 25 -15.59 8.59 1.90
N LEU A 26 -15.13 9.25 0.83
CA LEU A 26 -15.57 10.60 0.46
C LEU A 26 -16.75 10.60 -0.51
N PHE A 27 -16.80 9.64 -1.44
CA PHE A 27 -17.72 9.65 -2.58
C PHE A 27 -18.50 8.34 -2.74
N ASP A 28 -18.35 7.38 -1.82
CA ASP A 28 -18.88 6.00 -1.94
C ASP A 28 -18.43 5.31 -3.24
N PHE A 29 -17.33 5.78 -3.84
CA PHE A 29 -16.86 5.31 -5.13
C PHE A 29 -15.68 4.35 -4.98
N ASN A 30 -15.87 3.11 -5.44
CA ASN A 30 -14.84 2.09 -5.43
C ASN A 30 -14.15 1.99 -6.80
N LEU A 31 -12.96 2.57 -6.93
CA LEU A 31 -12.19 2.57 -8.16
C LEU A 31 -11.76 1.16 -8.57
N VAL A 32 -11.36 0.32 -7.62
CA VAL A 32 -10.93 -1.07 -7.89
C VAL A 32 -12.09 -1.87 -8.49
N GLU A 33 -13.29 -1.74 -7.92
CA GLU A 33 -14.48 -2.41 -8.46
C GLU A 33 -14.98 -1.78 -9.76
N ALA A 34 -14.85 -0.46 -9.94
CA ALA A 34 -15.22 0.22 -11.17
C ALA A 34 -14.36 -0.24 -12.37
N LEU A 35 -13.08 -0.55 -12.15
CA LEU A 35 -12.16 -1.00 -13.20
C LEU A 35 -12.20 -2.51 -13.43
N LEU A 36 -12.36 -3.31 -12.37
CA LEU A 36 -12.23 -4.78 -12.42
C LEU A 36 -13.57 -5.52 -12.31
N GLY A 37 -14.67 -4.78 -12.20
CA GLY A 37 -16.01 -5.31 -12.00
C GLY A 37 -16.32 -5.60 -10.53
N SER A 38 -17.47 -5.13 -10.07
CA SER A 38 -18.00 -5.39 -8.73
C SER A 38 -18.18 -6.89 -8.50
N GLY A 39 -17.69 -7.38 -7.35
CA GLY A 39 -17.81 -8.79 -6.97
C GLY A 39 -16.88 -9.76 -7.72
N SER A 40 -15.97 -9.27 -8.57
CA SER A 40 -15.02 -10.14 -9.26
C SER A 40 -13.98 -10.72 -8.28
N GLY A 41 -13.61 -11.99 -8.47
CA GLY A 41 -12.50 -12.60 -7.74
C GLY A 41 -11.17 -11.85 -7.94
N LEU A 42 -11.06 -11.12 -9.05
CA LEU A 42 -9.90 -10.29 -9.39
C LEU A 42 -9.80 -9.04 -8.51
N ALA A 43 -10.90 -8.34 -8.23
CA ALA A 43 -10.92 -7.22 -7.28
C ALA A 43 -10.46 -7.68 -5.89
N ARG A 44 -10.92 -8.86 -5.45
CA ARG A 44 -10.50 -9.46 -4.17
C ARG A 44 -9.00 -9.76 -4.14
N LEU A 45 -8.45 -10.26 -5.24
CA LEU A 45 -7.01 -10.50 -5.37
C LEU A 45 -6.21 -9.19 -5.28
N VAL A 46 -6.68 -8.11 -5.91
CA VAL A 46 -6.05 -6.79 -5.81
C VAL A 46 -6.06 -6.29 -4.36
N TYR A 47 -7.17 -6.42 -3.64
CA TYR A 47 -7.20 -6.02 -2.22
C TYR A 47 -6.23 -6.83 -1.35
N ILE A 48 -6.07 -8.12 -1.62
CA ILE A 48 -5.09 -8.96 -0.90
C ILE A 48 -3.67 -8.45 -1.19
N VAL A 49 -3.31 -8.20 -2.44
CA VAL A 49 -1.96 -7.73 -2.81
C VAL A 49 -1.67 -6.35 -2.23
N VAL A 50 -2.64 -5.44 -2.27
CA VAL A 50 -2.55 -4.11 -1.66
C VAL A 50 -2.37 -4.22 -0.14
N GLY A 51 -3.16 -5.06 0.53
CA GLY A 51 -3.07 -5.28 1.97
C GLY A 51 -1.72 -5.86 2.39
N VAL A 52 -1.23 -6.88 1.69
CA VAL A 52 0.10 -7.46 1.94
C VAL A 52 1.20 -6.42 1.70
N SER A 53 1.07 -5.59 0.67
CA SER A 53 2.02 -4.50 0.40
C SER A 53 2.04 -3.46 1.52
N ALA A 54 0.89 -3.08 2.05
CA ALA A 54 0.79 -2.16 3.18
C ALA A 54 1.44 -2.73 4.45
N VAL A 55 1.20 -4.01 4.75
CA VAL A 55 1.85 -4.70 5.89
C VAL A 55 3.37 -4.77 5.70
N TYR A 56 3.84 -5.07 4.49
CA TYR A 56 5.28 -5.09 4.19
C TYR A 56 5.93 -3.72 4.43
N VAL A 57 5.35 -2.66 3.86
CA VAL A 57 5.85 -1.28 4.05
C VAL A 57 5.83 -0.90 5.52
N PHE A 58 4.77 -1.24 6.26
CA PHE A 58 4.69 -0.97 7.70
C PHE A 58 5.79 -1.70 8.49
N ALA A 59 6.04 -2.98 8.17
CA ALA A 59 7.06 -3.79 8.82
C ALA A 59 8.49 -3.33 8.49
N THR A 60 8.75 -2.90 7.25
CA THR A 60 10.08 -2.42 6.84
C THR A 60 10.31 -0.93 7.06
N HIS A 61 9.26 -0.17 7.39
CA HIS A 61 9.28 1.30 7.50
C HIS A 61 10.46 1.81 8.34
N LYS A 62 10.73 1.22 9.50
CA LYS A 62 11.82 1.66 10.39
C LYS A 62 13.22 1.55 9.77
N ASN A 63 13.42 0.58 8.87
CA ASN A 63 14.69 0.39 8.18
C ASN A 63 14.82 1.30 6.95
N ASP A 64 13.70 1.64 6.31
CA ASP A 64 13.67 2.44 5.07
C ASP A 64 13.49 3.95 5.35
N CYS A 65 12.95 4.32 6.51
CA CYS A 65 12.65 5.70 6.89
C CYS A 65 13.90 6.42 7.41
N LYS A 66 14.32 7.45 6.67
CA LYS A 66 15.47 8.30 7.04
C LYS A 66 15.28 9.00 8.39
N ILE A 67 14.06 9.46 8.69
CA ILE A 67 13.73 10.16 9.94
C ILE A 67 13.80 9.20 11.14
N CYS A 68 13.32 7.96 10.99
CA CYS A 68 13.41 6.95 12.04
C CYS A 68 14.85 6.53 12.33
N GLY A 69 15.73 6.51 11.32
CA GLY A 69 17.16 6.24 11.49
C GLY A 69 17.87 7.29 12.35
N GLU A 70 17.56 8.57 12.16
CA GLU A 70 18.13 9.66 12.96
C GLU A 70 17.71 9.58 14.44
N MET A 71 16.49 9.12 14.74
CA MET A 71 16.02 8.92 16.12
C MET A 71 16.76 7.77 16.84
N MET A 72 17.22 6.76 16.11
CA MET A 72 17.98 5.63 16.68
C MET A 72 19.45 6.02 16.96
N ALA A 73 20.03 6.90 16.13
CA ALA A 73 21.42 7.34 16.26
C ALA A 73 21.65 8.33 17.42
N LYS A 74 20.59 8.96 17.92
CA LYS A 74 20.65 9.92 19.03
C LYS A 74 20.40 9.30 20.42
N LYS A 75 20.33 7.97 20.51
CA LYS A 75 20.16 7.23 21.77
C LYS A 75 21.50 6.70 22.26
#